data_AF-A0A651HZR2-F1
#
_entry.id   AF-A0A651HZR2-F1
#
_cell.length_a   1.000
_cell.length_b   1.000
_cell.length_c   1.000
_cell.angle_alpha   90.00
_cell.angle_beta   90.00
_cell.angle_gamma   90.00
#
_symmetry.space_group_name_H-M   'P 1'
#
loop_
_entity.id
_entity.type
_entity.pdbx_description
1 polymer ?
#
loop_
_entity_poly.entity_id
_entity_poly.type
_entity_poly.pdbx_seq_one_letter_code
_entity_poly.pdbx_strand_id
1 'polypeptide(L)'
;MSKLIGFFSVAALFMTALLFVQCGESSENAQSAIEEEREQMVEAFQEQRDELLSNLKELRNELDEELSDLNQRIENAGEELGEGLEDAYAELKDDRSDLERTIDDLENATVDTWDDIKSGAEDAYSDLSSRLNEWRESIEDAL
;
A
#
# COMPACT_ATOMS: atom_id res chain seq x y z
N MET A 1 32.60 68.93 -11.37
CA MET A 1 31.67 69.21 -12.49
C MET A 1 32.06 68.27 -13.62
N SER A 2 31.64 67.00 -13.54
CA SER A 2 30.36 66.52 -14.07
C SER A 2 30.26 66.70 -15.58
N LYS A 3 30.36 65.58 -16.32
CA LYS A 3 29.28 64.94 -17.09
C LYS A 3 29.90 64.01 -18.15
N LEU A 4 29.14 62.97 -18.54
CA LEU A 4 29.43 61.92 -19.52
C LEU A 4 30.06 60.60 -19.02
N ILE A 5 29.56 60.06 -17.90
CA ILE A 5 29.60 58.61 -17.60
C ILE A 5 28.17 58.07 -17.60
N GLY A 6 27.46 58.29 -18.71
CA GLY A 6 26.07 57.86 -18.79
C GLY A 6 25.58 58.03 -20.20
N PHE A 7 25.83 57.02 -21.03
CA PHE A 7 24.88 56.59 -22.06
C PHE A 7 25.34 55.36 -22.88
N PHE A 8 26.59 54.90 -22.78
CA PHE A 8 27.11 53.91 -23.75
C PHE A 8 27.20 52.45 -23.30
N SER A 9 26.67 52.09 -22.13
CA SER A 9 26.76 50.70 -21.64
C SER A 9 25.41 50.13 -21.17
N VAL A 10 24.33 50.52 -21.86
CA VAL A 10 22.99 49.91 -21.71
C VAL A 10 22.61 49.08 -22.96
N ALA A 11 23.41 49.13 -24.03
CA ALA A 11 23.15 48.42 -25.29
C ALA A 11 23.68 46.96 -25.35
N ALA A 12 24.17 46.41 -24.24
CA ALA A 12 24.70 45.04 -24.18
C ALA A 12 23.88 44.08 -23.28
N LEU A 13 22.67 44.47 -22.87
CA LEU A 13 21.80 43.69 -21.97
C LEU A 13 20.41 43.40 -22.56
N PHE A 14 20.30 43.31 -23.89
CA PHE A 14 19.04 43.01 -24.58
C PHE A 14 19.14 41.92 -25.66
N MET A 15 20.22 41.13 -25.66
CA MET A 15 20.45 40.06 -26.66
C MET A 15 20.66 38.67 -26.02
N THR A 16 20.00 38.40 -24.91
CA THR A 16 19.88 37.06 -24.30
C THR A 16 18.44 36.62 -24.05
N ALA A 17 17.45 37.40 -24.49
CA ALA A 17 16.02 37.13 -24.26
C ALA A 17 15.31 36.38 -25.41
N LEU A 18 16.03 35.86 -26.42
CA LEU A 18 15.41 35.19 -27.58
C LEU A 18 15.81 33.71 -27.76
N LEU A 19 16.42 33.06 -26.75
CA LEU A 19 16.68 31.61 -26.79
C LEU A 19 15.62 30.74 -26.08
N PHE A 20 14.56 31.33 -25.52
CA PHE A 20 13.46 30.55 -24.90
C PHE A 20 12.19 30.44 -25.76
N VAL A 21 12.20 30.96 -27.00
CA VAL A 21 11.03 30.93 -27.91
C VAL A 21 11.28 29.96 -29.07
N GLN A 22 11.75 28.76 -28.77
CA GLN A 22 11.65 27.61 -29.69
C GLN A 22 11.18 26.36 -28.96
N CYS A 23 10.12 26.51 -28.15
CA CYS A 23 9.24 25.42 -27.73
C CYS A 23 7.83 25.72 -28.28
N GLY A 24 7.68 25.62 -29.60
CA GLY A 24 6.39 25.76 -30.27
C GLY A 24 5.91 24.49 -30.96
N GLU A 25 6.81 23.55 -31.26
CA GLU A 25 6.51 22.32 -32.01
C GLU A 25 6.91 21.03 -31.24
N SER A 26 7.60 21.17 -30.10
CA SER A 26 8.06 20.05 -29.24
C SER A 26 7.14 19.80 -28.03
N SER A 27 5.96 20.43 -28.00
CA SER A 27 5.05 20.41 -26.85
C SER A 27 4.02 19.28 -26.91
N GLU A 28 3.62 18.82 -28.11
CA GLU A 28 2.61 17.76 -28.25
C GLU A 28 3.20 16.38 -27.93
N ASN A 29 4.37 16.04 -28.47
CA ASN A 29 5.06 14.77 -28.15
C ASN A 29 5.53 14.68 -26.69
N ALA A 30 5.87 15.82 -26.06
CA ALA A 30 6.28 15.84 -24.66
C ALA A 30 5.07 15.68 -23.72
N GLN A 31 3.91 16.26 -24.07
CA GLN A 31 2.68 16.07 -23.30
C GLN A 31 2.13 14.65 -23.44
N SER A 32 2.16 14.06 -24.64
CA SER A 32 1.68 12.68 -24.85
C SER A 32 2.52 11.66 -24.09
N ALA A 33 3.85 11.81 -24.06
CA ALA A 33 4.73 10.91 -23.31
C ALA A 33 4.49 11.00 -21.78
N ILE A 34 4.24 12.20 -21.26
CA ILE A 34 3.94 12.39 -19.83
C ILE A 34 2.59 11.76 -19.45
N GLU A 35 1.59 11.84 -20.34
CA GLU A 35 0.29 11.21 -20.11
C GLU A 35 0.39 9.69 -20.17
N GLU A 36 1.11 9.13 -21.15
CA GLU A 36 1.36 7.68 -21.24
C GLU A 36 2.11 7.15 -20.00
N GLU A 37 3.12 7.86 -19.50
CA GLU A 37 3.83 7.48 -18.26
C GLU A 37 2.90 7.52 -17.03
N ARG A 38 1.99 8.50 -16.95
CA ARG A 38 0.99 8.58 -15.88
C ARG A 38 0.00 7.41 -15.96
N GLU A 39 -0.51 7.11 -17.15
CA GLU A 39 -1.45 6.00 -17.37
C GLU A 39 -0.81 4.67 -16.95
N GLN A 40 0.43 4.40 -17.39
CA GLN A 40 1.18 3.21 -16.99
C GLN A 40 1.39 3.11 -15.47
N MET A 41 1.68 4.24 -14.81
CA MET A 41 1.82 4.28 -13.36
C MET A 41 0.51 3.94 -12.64
N VAL A 42 -0.62 4.49 -13.11
CA VAL A 42 -1.95 4.23 -12.54
C VAL A 42 -2.36 2.78 -12.76
N GLU A 43 -2.10 2.23 -13.95
CA GLU A 43 -2.38 0.81 -14.25
C GLU A 43 -1.55 -0.12 -13.36
N ALA A 44 -0.25 0.12 -13.24
CA ALA A 44 0.62 -0.68 -12.37
C ALA A 44 0.21 -0.59 -10.90
N PHE A 45 -0.20 0.59 -10.43
CA PHE A 45 -0.77 0.78 -9.10
C PHE A 45 -2.04 -0.06 -8.90
N GLN A 46 -2.98 -0.01 -9.85
CA GLN A 46 -4.24 -0.75 -9.75
C GLN A 46 -4.00 -2.26 -9.74
N GLU A 47 -3.13 -2.77 -10.62
CA GLU A 47 -2.79 -4.18 -10.69
C GLU A 47 -2.20 -4.69 -9.36
N GLN A 48 -1.18 -4.00 -8.82
CA GLN A 48 -0.55 -4.42 -7.57
C GLN A 48 -1.50 -4.32 -6.38
N ARG A 49 -2.33 -3.27 -6.32
CA ARG A 49 -3.35 -3.12 -5.26
C ARG A 49 -4.35 -4.25 -5.31
N ASP A 50 -4.86 -4.57 -6.49
CA ASP A 50 -5.89 -5.61 -6.65
C ASP A 50 -5.32 -7.01 -6.33
N GLU A 51 -4.06 -7.28 -6.69
CA GLU A 51 -3.35 -8.52 -6.30
C GLU A 51 -3.21 -8.63 -4.79
N LEU A 52 -2.66 -7.60 -4.13
CA LEU A 52 -2.47 -7.62 -2.68
C LEU A 52 -3.82 -7.70 -1.94
N LEU A 53 -4.85 -7.02 -2.43
CA LEU A 53 -6.20 -7.09 -1.89
C LEU A 53 -6.79 -8.50 -1.99
N SER A 54 -6.51 -9.21 -3.08
CA SER A 54 -6.90 -10.61 -3.24
C SER A 54 -6.20 -11.49 -2.20
N ASN A 55 -4.89 -11.34 -2.01
CA ASN A 55 -4.12 -12.13 -1.06
C ASN A 55 -4.59 -11.90 0.39
N LEU A 56 -4.84 -10.66 0.78
CA LEU A 56 -5.37 -10.34 2.11
C LEU A 56 -6.78 -10.89 2.32
N LYS A 57 -7.65 -10.85 1.29
CA LYS A 57 -9.00 -11.43 1.36
C LYS A 57 -8.98 -12.95 1.47
N GLU A 58 -8.01 -13.61 0.82
CA GLU A 58 -7.78 -15.04 0.97
C GLU A 58 -7.35 -15.38 2.39
N LEU A 59 -6.35 -14.68 2.94
CA LEU A 59 -5.92 -14.85 4.33
C LEU A 59 -7.04 -14.61 5.33
N ARG A 60 -7.92 -13.63 5.08
CA ARG A 60 -9.10 -13.38 5.92
C ARG A 60 -10.05 -14.57 5.91
N ASN A 61 -10.28 -15.18 4.74
CA ASN A 61 -11.14 -16.35 4.66
C ASN A 61 -10.53 -17.54 5.40
N GLU A 62 -9.21 -17.73 5.32
CA GLU A 62 -8.51 -18.75 6.12
C GLU A 62 -8.69 -18.51 7.63
N LEU A 63 -8.56 -17.26 8.10
CA LEU A 63 -8.81 -16.91 9.50
C LEU A 63 -10.26 -17.17 9.91
N ASP A 64 -11.23 -16.80 9.07
CA ASP A 64 -12.65 -17.05 9.32
C ASP A 64 -12.95 -18.57 9.41
N GLU A 65 -12.29 -19.39 8.58
CA GLU A 65 -12.38 -20.86 8.64
C GLU A 65 -11.82 -21.40 9.96
N GLU A 66 -10.63 -20.95 10.38
CA GLU A 66 -10.04 -21.43 11.63
C GLU A 66 -10.77 -20.97 12.89
N LEU A 67 -11.29 -19.74 12.90
CA LEU A 67 -12.18 -19.28 13.96
C LEU A 67 -13.42 -20.19 14.08
N SER A 68 -13.96 -20.65 12.96
CA SER A 68 -15.12 -21.55 12.93
C SER A 68 -14.77 -22.95 13.45
N ASP A 69 -13.62 -23.52 13.07
CA ASP A 69 -13.15 -24.81 13.59
C ASP A 69 -12.90 -24.74 15.10
N LEU A 70 -12.19 -23.70 15.54
CA LEU A 70 -11.87 -23.49 16.94
C LEU A 70 -13.11 -23.32 17.80
N ASN A 71 -14.10 -22.55 17.35
CA ASN A 71 -15.37 -22.41 18.07
C ASN A 71 -16.06 -23.77 18.26
N GLN A 72 -16.08 -24.61 17.22
CA GLN A 72 -16.63 -25.97 17.34
C GLN A 72 -15.83 -26.83 18.32
N ARG A 73 -14.51 -26.67 18.39
CA ARG A 73 -13.66 -27.42 19.31
C ARG A 73 -13.83 -26.97 20.75
N ILE A 74 -13.98 -25.66 21.00
CA ILE A 74 -14.35 -25.10 22.32
C ILE A 74 -15.66 -25.70 22.80
N GLU A 75 -16.70 -25.72 21.95
CA GLU A 75 -18.02 -26.28 22.29
C GLU A 75 -17.96 -27.77 22.69
N ASN A 76 -16.95 -28.49 22.21
CA ASN A 76 -16.76 -29.93 22.47
C ASN A 76 -15.69 -30.22 23.54
N ALA A 77 -14.95 -29.21 24.01
CA ALA A 77 -13.85 -29.38 24.96
C ALA A 77 -14.35 -29.42 26.42
N GLY A 78 -13.60 -30.11 27.30
CA GLY A 78 -13.78 -29.98 28.75
C GLY A 78 -13.19 -28.67 29.28
N GLU A 79 -13.48 -28.30 30.54
CA GLU A 79 -13.13 -26.98 31.13
C GLU A 79 -11.68 -26.53 30.88
N GLU A 80 -10.68 -27.37 31.16
CA GLU A 80 -9.26 -26.97 31.08
C GLU A 80 -8.73 -26.82 29.64
N LEU A 81 -9.21 -27.66 28.71
CA LEU A 81 -8.91 -27.49 27.28
C LEU A 81 -9.69 -26.31 26.69
N GLY A 82 -10.88 -26.03 27.23
CA GLY A 82 -11.72 -24.90 26.82
C GLY A 82 -11.05 -23.55 27.02
N GLU A 83 -10.47 -23.29 28.20
CA GLU A 83 -9.81 -22.01 28.50
C GLU A 83 -8.69 -21.67 27.50
N GLY A 84 -7.80 -22.63 27.19
CA GLY A 84 -6.72 -22.40 26.23
C GLY A 84 -7.21 -22.18 24.80
N LEU A 85 -8.28 -22.85 24.39
CA LEU A 85 -8.89 -22.64 23.07
C LEU A 85 -9.66 -21.31 23.00
N GLU A 86 -10.29 -20.87 24.09
CA GLU A 86 -10.97 -19.57 24.18
C GLU A 86 -9.99 -18.39 24.03
N ASP A 87 -8.83 -18.47 24.69
CA ASP A 87 -7.77 -17.46 24.56
C ASP A 87 -7.24 -17.40 23.11
N ALA A 88 -6.99 -18.56 22.51
CA ALA A 88 -6.61 -18.67 21.10
C ALA A 88 -7.68 -18.07 20.16
N TYR A 89 -8.96 -18.28 20.46
CA TYR A 89 -10.06 -17.75 19.66
C TYR A 89 -10.11 -16.23 19.74
N ALA A 90 -9.89 -15.66 20.91
CA ALA A 90 -9.84 -14.22 21.09
C ALA A 90 -8.69 -13.60 20.28
N GLU A 91 -7.50 -14.21 20.31
CA GLU A 91 -6.34 -13.72 19.57
C GLU A 91 -6.56 -13.75 18.04
N LEU A 92 -7.01 -14.88 17.48
CA LEU A 92 -7.31 -14.97 16.04
C LEU A 92 -8.40 -14.00 15.60
N LYS A 93 -9.35 -13.68 16.49
CA LYS A 93 -10.44 -12.75 16.19
C LYS A 93 -9.96 -11.30 16.15
N ASP A 94 -9.00 -10.95 17.02
CA ASP A 94 -8.35 -9.64 16.99
C ASP A 94 -7.51 -9.50 15.71
N ASP A 95 -6.75 -10.54 15.36
CA ASP A 95 -5.98 -10.61 14.10
C ASP A 95 -6.85 -10.43 12.85
N ARG A 96 -7.99 -11.12 12.81
CA ARG A 96 -8.98 -10.98 11.73
C ARG A 96 -9.53 -9.56 11.65
N SER A 97 -9.67 -8.88 12.79
CA SER A 97 -10.12 -7.48 12.83
C SER A 97 -9.04 -6.53 12.34
N ASP A 98 -7.78 -6.78 12.69
CA ASP A 98 -6.63 -6.00 12.20
C ASP A 98 -6.45 -6.16 10.69
N LEU A 99 -6.56 -7.38 10.18
CA LEU A 99 -6.55 -7.66 8.74
C LEU A 99 -7.66 -6.92 7.98
N GLU A 100 -8.87 -6.86 8.52
CA GLU A 100 -9.98 -6.13 7.88
C GLU A 100 -9.67 -4.63 7.77
N ARG A 101 -9.00 -4.03 8.76
CA ARG A 101 -8.56 -2.63 8.68
C ARG A 101 -7.49 -2.43 7.61
N THR A 102 -6.53 -3.36 7.50
CA THR A 102 -5.53 -3.34 6.43
C THR A 102 -6.16 -3.46 5.05
N ILE A 103 -7.17 -4.31 4.89
CA ILE A 103 -7.97 -4.43 3.66
C ILE A 103 -8.66 -3.10 3.34
N ASP A 104 -9.32 -2.48 4.32
CA ASP A 104 -9.98 -1.18 4.14
C ASP A 104 -8.99 -0.07 3.75
N ASP A 105 -7.82 -0.02 4.39
CA ASP A 105 -6.77 0.95 4.06
C ASP A 105 -6.24 0.76 2.62
N LEU A 106 -6.09 -0.50 2.20
CA LEU A 106 -5.65 -0.85 0.84
C LEU A 106 -6.71 -0.48 -0.21
N GLU A 107 -8.00 -0.70 0.07
CA GLU A 107 -9.10 -0.32 -0.81
C GLU A 107 -9.18 1.20 -1.01
N ASN A 108 -8.81 1.97 0.02
CA ASN A 108 -8.80 3.44 0.00
C ASN A 108 -7.45 4.05 -0.42
N ALA A 109 -6.45 3.21 -0.73
CA ALA A 109 -5.14 3.68 -1.15
C ALA A 109 -5.20 4.50 -2.45
N THR A 110 -4.31 5.48 -2.55
CA THR A 110 -4.07 6.28 -3.75
C THR A 110 -2.64 6.09 -4.23
N VAL A 111 -2.32 6.53 -5.45
CA VAL A 111 -0.94 6.50 -5.97
C VAL A 111 0.03 7.23 -5.02
N ASP A 112 -0.40 8.35 -4.42
CA ASP A 112 0.45 9.15 -3.52
C ASP A 112 0.72 8.46 -2.17
N THR A 113 -0.17 7.56 -1.74
CA THR A 113 -0.06 6.83 -0.46
C THR A 113 0.34 5.37 -0.64
N TRP A 114 0.63 4.97 -1.87
CA TRP A 114 0.75 3.56 -2.25
C TRP A 114 1.88 2.85 -1.52
N ASP A 115 3.08 3.43 -1.53
CA ASP A 115 4.27 2.78 -0.99
C ASP A 115 4.13 2.47 0.50
N ASP A 116 3.60 3.41 1.29
CA ASP A 116 3.41 3.25 2.72
C ASP A 116 2.33 2.19 3.03
N ILE A 117 1.18 2.26 2.35
CA ILE A 117 0.08 1.30 2.55
C ILE A 117 0.48 -0.09 2.09
N LYS A 118 1.16 -0.20 0.95
CA LYS A 118 1.67 -1.47 0.42
C LYS A 118 2.62 -2.14 1.42
N SER A 119 3.61 -1.41 1.93
CA SER A 119 4.57 -1.97 2.90
C SER A 119 3.85 -2.46 4.16
N GLY A 120 2.94 -1.66 4.72
CA GLY A 120 2.17 -2.06 5.90
C GLY A 120 1.28 -3.29 5.65
N ALA A 121 0.68 -3.38 4.45
CA ALA A 121 -0.13 -4.53 4.06
C ALA A 121 0.69 -5.81 3.83
N GLU A 122 1.87 -5.70 3.21
CA GLU A 122 2.80 -6.82 3.02
C GLU A 122 3.32 -7.35 4.37
N ASP A 123 3.68 -6.44 5.28
CA ASP A 123 4.12 -6.79 6.65
C ASP A 123 2.97 -7.48 7.41
N ALA A 124 1.76 -6.92 7.37
CA ALA A 124 0.59 -7.52 8.00
C ALA A 124 0.27 -8.92 7.43
N TYR A 125 0.37 -9.11 6.12
CA TYR A 125 0.18 -10.41 5.48
C TYR A 125 1.22 -11.42 5.98
N SER A 126 2.49 -11.05 5.99
CA SER A 126 3.59 -11.92 6.44
C SER A 126 3.41 -12.32 7.90
N ASP A 127 3.21 -11.35 8.78
CA ASP A 127 3.10 -11.58 10.23
C ASP A 127 1.88 -12.44 10.57
N LEU A 128 0.72 -12.14 9.97
CA LEU A 128 -0.49 -12.91 10.21
C LEU A 128 -0.43 -14.31 9.61
N SER A 129 0.13 -14.47 8.42
CA SER A 129 0.31 -15.80 7.82
C SER A 129 1.25 -16.66 8.66
N SER A 130 2.36 -16.09 9.17
CA SER A 130 3.26 -16.80 10.08
C SER A 130 2.57 -17.20 11.38
N ARG A 131 1.86 -16.26 12.03
CA ARG A 131 1.14 -16.55 13.28
C ARG A 131 0.05 -17.59 13.10
N LEU A 132 -0.70 -17.55 12.00
CA LEU A 132 -1.72 -18.55 11.69
C LEU A 132 -1.11 -19.95 11.52
N ASN A 133 0.05 -20.04 10.87
CA ASN A 133 0.75 -21.33 10.71
C ASN A 133 1.31 -21.84 12.04
N GLU A 134 1.98 -20.99 12.83
CA GLU A 134 2.46 -21.34 14.17
C GLU A 134 1.31 -21.79 15.08
N TRP A 135 0.15 -21.14 14.95
CA TRP A 135 -1.05 -21.49 15.68
C TRP A 135 -1.57 -22.87 15.29
N ARG A 136 -1.69 -23.16 13.98
CA ARG A 136 -2.09 -24.49 13.46
C ARG A 136 -1.19 -25.58 14.03
N GLU A 137 0.12 -25.38 13.99
CA GLU A 137 1.10 -26.32 14.55
C GLU A 137 0.92 -26.52 16.07
N SER A 138 0.73 -25.43 16.83
CA SER A 138 0.57 -25.49 18.29
C SER A 138 -0.67 -26.28 18.72
N ILE A 139 -1.73 -26.20 17.92
CA ILE A 139 -2.99 -26.89 18.17
C ILE A 139 -2.92 -28.36 17.82
N GLU A 140 -2.24 -28.71 16.72
CA GLU A 140 -2.00 -30.09 16.34
C GLU A 140 -1.18 -30.82 17.41
N ASP A 141 -0.21 -30.14 18.03
CA ASP A 141 0.62 -30.69 19.11
C ASP A 141 -0.14 -30.81 20.46
N ALA A 142 -1.17 -30.00 20.66
CA ALA A 142 -1.95 -29.98 21.90
C ALA A 142 -3.11 -31.00 21.95
N LEU A 143 -3.46 -31.61 20.81
CA LEU A 143 -4.51 -32.63 20.65
C LEU A 143 -4.01 -34.07 20.87
#